data_AF-A0A7V1WCD0-F1
#
_entry.id   AF-A0A7V1WCD0-F1
#
_cell.length_a   1.000
_cell.length_b   1.000
_cell.length_c   1.000
_cell.angle_alpha   90.00
_cell.angle_beta   90.00
_cell.angle_gamma   90.00
#
_symmetry.space_group_name_H-M   'P 1'
#
loop_
_entity.id
_entity.type
_entity.pdbx_description
1 polymer ?
#
loop_
_entity_poly.entity_id
_entity_poly.type
_entity_poly.pdbx_seq_one_letter_code
_entity_poly.pdbx_strand_id
1 'polypeptide(L)' 'MSSSGIYRTQEGRTLRISLAEDGAISVQILEEDTWVPASVRMAGLRLAPTTRRLSAREIARLPD' A
#
# COMPACT_ATOMS: atom_id res chain seq x y z
N MET A 1 -4.68 -14.67 -9.72
CA MET A 1 -4.97 -14.12 -8.37
C MET A 1 -4.14 -12.87 -8.18
N SER A 2 -4.74 -11.69 -8.27
CA SER A 2 -4.10 -10.45 -7.83
C SER A 2 -3.99 -10.43 -6.31
N SER A 3 -2.83 -10.06 -5.77
CA SER A 3 -2.66 -9.92 -4.32
C SER A 3 -2.62 -8.44 -3.95
N SER A 4 -3.46 -8.03 -3.01
CA SER A 4 -3.43 -6.67 -2.46
C SER A 4 -3.16 -6.68 -0.96
N GLY A 5 -2.48 -5.64 -0.50
CA GLY A 5 -2.18 -5.42 0.91
C GLY A 5 -2.16 -3.95 1.24
N ILE A 6 -2.67 -3.61 2.42
CA ILE A 6 -2.53 -2.27 2.98
C ILE A 6 -1.47 -2.32 4.08
N TYR A 7 -0.57 -1.36 4.07
CA TYR A 7 0.59 -1.30 4.93
C TYR A 7 0.68 0.07 5.60
N ARG A 8 1.29 0.12 6.78
CA ARG A 8 1.60 1.37 7.47
C ARG A 8 3.10 1.46 7.72
N THR A 9 3.69 2.56 7.28
CA THR A 9 5.10 2.86 7.54
C THR A 9 5.27 3.36 8.97
N GLN A 10 6.51 3.37 9.46
CA GLN A 10 6.84 3.93 10.77
C GLN A 10 6.51 5.43 10.87
N GLU A 11 6.59 6.16 9.76
CA GLU A 11 6.22 7.58 9.65
C GLU A 11 4.69 7.80 9.66
N GLY A 12 3.89 6.74 9.76
CA GLY A 12 2.42 6.82 9.80
C GLY A 12 1.74 6.85 8.43
N ARG A 13 2.49 6.81 7.33
CA ARG A 13 1.93 6.77 5.98
C ARG A 13 1.23 5.44 5.74
N THR A 14 0.05 5.49 5.12
CA THR A 14 -0.70 4.29 4.75
C THR A 14 -0.54 4.03 3.26
N LEU A 15 -0.10 2.83 2.90
CA LEU A 15 0.19 2.40 1.55
C LEU A 15 -0.78 1.29 1.15
N ARG A 16 -1.34 1.36 -0.06
CA ARG A 16 -2.11 0.28 -0.69
C ARG A 16 -1.26 -0.25 -1.84
N ILE A 17 -0.89 -1.53 -1.77
CA ILE A 17 -0.05 -2.19 -2.76
C ILE A 17 -0.86 -3.28 -3.41
N SER A 18 -0.88 -3.31 -4.73
CA SER A 18 -1.58 -4.30 -5.54
C SER A 18 -0.64 -4.89 -6.58
N LEU A 19 -0.61 -6.23 -6.66
CA LEU A 19 0.06 -6.98 -7.71
C LEU A 19 -0.99 -7.50 -8.70
N ALA A 20 -0.92 -7.01 -9.93
CA ALA A 20 -1.75 -7.50 -11.03
C ALA A 20 -1.24 -8.85 -11.55
N GLU A 21 -2.07 -9.55 -12.33
CA GLU A 21 -1.76 -10.90 -12.81
C GLU A 21 -0.61 -10.95 -13.82
N ASP A 22 -0.39 -9.85 -14.53
CA ASP A 22 0.75 -9.63 -15.44
C ASP A 22 2.06 -9.29 -14.70
N GLY A 23 2.03 -9.23 -13.37
CA GLY A 23 3.17 -8.86 -12.53
C GLY A 23 3.35 -7.35 -12.34
N ALA A 24 2.44 -6.52 -12.86
CA ALA A 24 2.50 -5.08 -12.62
C ALA A 24 2.21 -4.77 -11.14
N ILE A 25 3.04 -3.92 -10.55
CA ILE A 25 2.90 -3.46 -9.17
C ILE A 25 2.34 -2.04 -9.19
N SER A 26 1.23 -1.83 -8.50
CA SER A 26 0.67 -0.51 -8.22
C SER A 26 0.81 -0.20 -6.73
N VAL A 27 1.20 1.05 -6.43
CA VAL A 27 1.27 1.55 -5.05
C VAL A 27 0.50 2.86 -5.00
N GLN A 28 -0.38 2.97 -4.01
CA GLN A 28 -1.11 4.18 -3.69
C GLN A 28 -0.79 4.58 -2.24
N ILE A 29 -0.77 5.89 -1.98
CA ILE A 29 -0.61 6.47 -0.64
C ILE A 29 -1.95 7.08 -0.25
N LEU A 30 -2.35 6.93 1.01
CA LEU A 30 -3.50 7.64 1.55
C LEU A 30 -3.06 9.05 1.99
N GLU A 31 -3.56 10.07 1.29
CA GLU A 31 -3.35 11.49 1.58
C GLU A 31 -4.71 12.18 1.67
N GLU A 32 -4.98 12.92 2.75
CA GLU A 32 -6.23 13.69 2.92
C GLU A 32 -7.49 12.85 2.60
N ASP A 33 -7.55 11.64 3.15
CA ASP A 33 -8.59 10.64 2.92
C ASP A 33 -8.77 10.16 1.47
N THR A 34 -7.79 10.42 0.60
CA THR A 34 -7.79 10.03 -0.82
C THR A 34 -6.60 9.14 -1.16
N TRP A 35 -6.84 8.10 -1.96
CA TRP A 35 -5.78 7.23 -2.47
C TRP A 35 -5.11 7.81 -3.70
N VAL A 36 -3.91 8.38 -3.54
CA VAL A 36 -3.13 8.96 -4.63
C VAL A 36 -2.10 7.96 -5.17
N PRO A 37 -1.92 7.83 -6.49
CA PRO A 37 -0.86 7.01 -7.06
C PRO A 37 0.51 7.49 -6.58
N ALA A 38 1.28 6.60 -5.97
CA ALA A 38 2.67 6.90 -5.66
C ALA A 38 3.48 6.92 -6.96
N SER A 39 4.40 7.88 -7.10
CA SER A 39 5.41 7.85 -8.16
C SER A 39 6.41 6.73 -7.90
N VAL A 40 6.07 5.49 -8.27
CA VAL A 40 6.95 4.33 -8.09
C VAL A 40 7.94 4.26 -9.24
N ARG A 41 9.04 5.01 -9.15
CA ARG A 41 10.25 4.70 -9.92
C ARG A 41 11.04 3.64 -9.18
N MET A 42 10.57 2.38 -9.15
CA MET A 42 11.34 1.32 -8.48
C MET A 42 11.21 -0.03 -9.19
N ALA A 43 12.31 -0.51 -9.76
CA ALA A 43 12.51 -1.94 -9.92
C ALA A 43 12.74 -2.55 -8.52
N GLY A 44 11.90 -3.51 -8.12
CA GLY A 44 12.05 -4.23 -6.85
C GLY A 44 11.63 -3.46 -5.60
N LEU A 45 10.33 -3.17 -5.47
CA LEU A 45 9.74 -2.60 -4.26
C LEU A 45 10.12 -3.43 -3.02
N ARG A 46 10.82 -2.81 -2.06
CA ARG A 46 11.12 -3.41 -0.75
C ARG A 46 10.44 -2.58 0.33
N LEU A 47 9.64 -3.25 1.16
CA LEU A 47 9.10 -2.63 2.36
C LEU A 47 10.22 -2.52 3.40
N ALA A 48 10.34 -1.37 4.05
CA ALA A 48 11.23 -1.24 5.20
C ALA A 48 10.80 -2.26 6.27
N PRO A 49 11.72 -2.88 7.04
CA PRO A 49 11.36 -3.88 8.06
C PRO A 49 10.36 -3.38 9.11
N THR A 50 10.29 -2.07 9.32
CA THR A 50 9.35 -1.41 10.24
C THR A 50 7.98 -1.14 9.63
N THR A 51 7.81 -1.42 8.33
CA THR A 51 6.52 -1.34 7.64
C THR A 51 5.70 -2.58 7.94
N ARG A 52 4.51 -2.39 8.51
CA ARG A 52 3.63 -3.50 8.88
C ARG A 52 2.41 -3.58 7.98
N ARG A 53 1.91 -4.78 7.74
CA ARG A 53 0.61 -4.99 7.10
C ARG A 53 -0.51 -4.65 8.09
N LEU A 54 -1.54 -3.98 7.62
CA LEU A 54 -2.74 -3.69 8.42
C LEU A 54 -3.66 -4.91 8.45
N SER A 55 -4.30 -5.12 9.60
CA SER A 55 -5.35 -6.13 9.78
C SER A 55 -6.67 -5.69 9.13
N ALA A 56 -7.58 -6.64 8.87
CA ALA A 56 -8.90 -6.33 8.31
C ALA A 56 -9.68 -5.30 9.14
N ARG A 57 -9.58 -5.35 10.48
CA ARG A 57 -10.24 -4.41 11.38
C ARG A 57 -9.69 -2.98 11.26
N GLU A 58 -8.40 -2.84 11.00
CA GLU A 58 -7.77 -1.53 10.78
C GLU A 58 -8.11 -1.00 9.39
N ILE A 59 -8.16 -1.87 8.38
CA ILE A 59 -8.54 -1.53 7.02
C ILE A 59 -9.99 -1.02 6.96
N ALA A 60 -10.91 -1.64 7.71
CA ALA A 60 -12.31 -1.21 7.78
C ALA A 60 -12.53 0.20 8.38
N ARG A 61 -11.48 0.84 8.90
CA ARG A 61 -11.52 2.22 9.41
C ARG A 61 -10.89 3.22 8.45
N LEU A 62 -10.35 2.75 7.32
CA LEU A 62 -9.77 3.61 6.30
C LEU A 62 -10.86 4.11 5.34
N PRO A 63 -10.63 5.23 4.66
CA PRO A 63 -11.46 5.67 3.54
C PRO A 63 -11.41 4.66 2.39
N ASP A 64 -12.52 4.57 1.65
CA ASP A 64 -12.66 3.74 0.46
C ASP A 64 -11.65 4.09 -0.65
#